data_AF-A0AAU2JUM8-F1
#
_entry.id   AF-A0AAU2JUM8-F1
#
_cell.length_a   1.000
_cell.length_b   1.000
_cell.length_c   1.000
_cell.angle_alpha   90.00
_cell.angle_beta   90.00
_cell.angle_gamma   90.00
#
_symmetry.space_group_name_H-M   'P 1'
#
loop_
_entity.id
_entity.type
_entity.pdbx_description
1 polymer ?
#
loop_
_entity_poly.entity_id
_entity_poly.type
_entity_poly.pdbx_seq_one_letter_code
_entity_poly.pdbx_strand_id
1 'polypeptide(L)'
;MHLAYPAVLAALLFCTGLYGVLARRNAILVLMSVELMLNAVNLNLVAFDVWLRDALHAGQALTLFTIAIAAAEIGIGLAIVLMVYRNRGTSDVDRLRDTAEGHEPAQNNPSEVTA
;
A
#
# COMPACT_ATOMS: atom_id res chain seq x y z
N MET A 1 -28.29 1.31 13.83
CA MET A 1 -27.95 0.69 12.53
C MET A 1 -27.29 -0.64 12.81
N HIS A 2 -27.54 -1.68 12.02
CA HIS A 2 -26.93 -2.99 12.26
C HIS A 2 -25.46 -2.94 11.82
N LEU A 3 -24.53 -3.12 12.77
CA LEU A 3 -23.08 -2.99 12.56
C LEU A 3 -22.55 -3.93 11.45
N ALA A 4 -23.24 -5.05 11.22
CA ALA A 4 -22.80 -6.03 10.22
C ALA A 4 -22.72 -5.44 8.79
N TYR A 5 -23.63 -4.53 8.39
CA TYR A 5 -23.60 -3.98 7.03
C TYR A 5 -22.33 -3.16 6.74
N PRO A 6 -22.00 -2.11 7.51
CA PRO A 6 -20.77 -1.35 7.27
C PRO A 6 -19.51 -2.17 7.53
N ALA A 7 -19.52 -3.11 8.49
CA ALA A 7 -18.38 -3.97 8.76
C ALA A 7 -18.08 -4.94 7.59
N VAL A 8 -19.13 -5.56 7.01
CA VAL A 8 -18.97 -6.42 5.83
C VAL A 8 -18.54 -5.60 4.62
N LEU A 9 -19.11 -4.40 4.43
CA LEU A 9 -18.69 -3.51 3.35
C LEU A 9 -17.21 -3.10 3.49
N ALA A 10 -16.79 -2.70 4.69
CA ALA A 10 -15.39 -2.40 4.99
C ALA A 10 -14.48 -3.61 4.70
N ALA A 11 -14.86 -4.81 5.13
CA ALA A 11 -14.10 -6.02 4.84
C ALA A 11 -13.97 -6.29 3.32
N LEU A 12 -15.06 -6.13 2.55
CA LEU A 12 -15.04 -6.31 1.10
C LEU A 12 -14.15 -5.29 0.40
N LEU A 13 -14.22 -4.01 0.81
CA LEU A 13 -13.38 -2.94 0.27
C LEU A 13 -11.89 -3.18 0.60
N PHE A 14 -11.60 -3.60 1.84
CA PHE A 14 -10.24 -3.94 2.26
C PHE A 14 -9.67 -5.10 1.46
N CYS A 15 -10.43 -6.19 1.28
CA CYS A 15 -10.01 -7.33 0.46
C CYS A 15 -9.82 -6.95 -1.01
N THR A 16 -10.66 -6.07 -1.55
CA THR A 16 -10.51 -5.56 -2.93
C THR A 16 -9.23 -4.74 -3.08
N GLY A 17 -8.95 -3.85 -2.12
CA GLY A 17 -7.70 -3.11 -2.08
C GLY A 17 -6.49 -4.04 -1.93
N LEU A 18 -6.56 -5.02 -1.04
CA LEU A 18 -5.50 -6.02 -0.86
C LEU A 18 -5.22 -6.80 -2.16
N TYR A 19 -6.27 -7.26 -2.84
CA TYR A 19 -6.13 -7.88 -4.15
C TYR A 19 -5.49 -6.92 -5.17
N GLY A 20 -5.88 -5.65 -5.15
CA GLY A 20 -5.27 -4.62 -5.99
C GLY A 20 -3.76 -4.46 -5.73
N VAL A 21 -3.33 -4.42 -4.46
CA VAL A 21 -1.91 -4.34 -4.10
C VAL A 21 -1.13 -5.55 -4.65
N LEU A 22 -1.71 -6.75 -4.57
CA LEU A 22 -1.03 -7.98 -5.00
C LEU A 22 -1.04 -8.19 -6.51
N ALA A 23 -2.09 -7.75 -7.21
CA ALA A 23 -2.30 -8.07 -8.62
C ALA A 23 -1.80 -6.97 -9.59
N ARG A 24 -1.60 -5.74 -9.11
CA ARG A 24 -1.26 -4.60 -9.97
C ARG A 24 0.25 -4.41 -10.07
N ARG A 25 0.73 -4.29 -11.30
CA ARG A 25 2.14 -3.96 -11.62
C ARG A 25 2.40 -2.47 -11.75
N ASN A 26 1.38 -1.67 -12.03
CA ASN A 26 1.54 -0.22 -12.12
C ASN A 26 1.55 0.38 -10.71
N ALA A 27 2.63 1.07 -10.35
CA ALA A 27 2.82 1.70 -9.04
C ALA A 27 1.66 2.63 -8.64
N ILE A 28 1.07 3.36 -9.60
CA ILE A 28 -0.09 4.23 -9.33
C ILE A 28 -1.31 3.41 -8.92
N LEU A 29 -1.53 2.26 -9.57
CA LEU A 29 -2.65 1.37 -9.24
C LEU A 29 -2.41 0.67 -7.89
N VAL A 30 -1.16 0.39 -7.53
CA VAL A 30 -0.80 -0.09 -6.18
C VAL A 30 -1.13 0.97 -5.13
N LEU A 31 -0.71 2.23 -5.33
CA LEU A 31 -1.03 3.35 -4.44
C LEU A 31 -2.55 3.53 -4.27
N MET A 32 -3.32 3.55 -5.37
CA MET A 32 -4.80 3.61 -5.26
C MET A 32 -5.40 2.43 -4.49
N SER A 33 -4.79 1.25 -4.57
CA SER A 33 -5.26 0.07 -3.85
C SER A 33 -5.01 0.20 -2.34
N VAL A 34 -3.88 0.79 -1.94
CA VAL A 34 -3.59 1.13 -0.53
C VAL A 34 -4.57 2.18 0.00
N GLU A 35 -4.86 3.22 -0.78
CA GLU A 35 -5.86 4.24 -0.41
C GLU A 35 -7.25 3.62 -0.20
N LEU A 36 -7.64 2.64 -1.02
CA LEU A 36 -8.89 1.92 -0.85
C LEU A 36 -8.91 1.10 0.45
N MET A 37 -7.78 0.47 0.82
CA MET A 37 -7.64 -0.24 2.09
C MET A 37 -7.75 0.72 3.29
N LEU A 38 -7.11 1.89 3.24
CA LEU A 38 -7.21 2.91 4.29
C LEU A 38 -8.63 3.46 4.43
N ASN A 39 -9.34 3.67 3.32
CA ASN A 39 -10.75 4.06 3.35
C ASN A 39 -11.66 2.99 3.97
N ALA A 40 -11.36 1.70 3.76
CA ALA A 40 -12.07 0.62 4.42
C ALA A 40 -11.87 0.63 5.95
N VAL A 41 -10.64 0.89 6.41
CA VAL A 41 -10.34 1.06 7.85
C VAL A 41 -11.10 2.24 8.43
N ASN A 42 -11.11 3.38 7.75
CA ASN A 42 -11.87 4.58 8.16
C ASN A 42 -13.36 4.32 8.27
N LEU A 43 -13.95 3.62 7.29
CA LEU A 43 -15.36 3.22 7.35
C LEU A 43 -15.65 2.37 8.57
N ASN A 44 -14.74 1.44 8.91
CA ASN A 44 -14.88 0.59 10.08
C ASN A 44 -14.80 1.40 11.39
N LEU A 45 -13.85 2.34 11.50
CA LEU A 45 -13.70 3.22 12.66
C LEU A 45 -14.96 4.03 12.93
N VAL A 46 -15.53 4.67 11.90
CA VAL A 46 -16.78 5.45 12.04
C VAL A 46 -17.97 4.54 12.37
N ALA A 47 -18.04 3.35 11.78
CA ALA A 47 -19.12 2.41 12.05
C ALA A 47 -19.12 1.91 13.51
N PHE A 48 -17.94 1.64 14.05
CA PHE A 48 -17.78 1.25 15.45
C PHE A 48 -18.06 2.41 16.40
N ASP A 49 -17.63 3.63 16.09
CA ASP A 49 -17.93 4.84 16.88
C ASP A 49 -19.44 5.04 17.07
N VAL A 50 -20.19 4.99 15.96
CA VAL A 50 -21.65 5.15 15.94
C VAL A 50 -22.35 3.98 16.67
N TRP A 51 -21.81 2.77 16.59
CA TRP A 51 -22.40 1.60 17.24
C TRP A 51 -22.17 1.58 18.75
N LEU A 52 -20.95 1.90 19.20
CA LEU A 52 -20.60 1.99 20.63
C LEU A 52 -21.26 3.20 21.32
N ARG A 53 -21.73 4.19 20.54
CA ARG A 53 -22.23 5.48 21.04
C ARG A 53 -21.18 6.16 21.90
N ASP A 54 -19.94 6.16 21.43
CA ASP A 54 -18.84 6.79 22.16
C ASP A 54 -19.12 8.29 22.34
N ALA A 55 -19.19 8.74 23.59
CA ALA A 55 -19.47 10.14 23.91
C ALA A 55 -18.31 11.06 23.50
N LEU A 56 -17.10 10.50 23.36
CA LEU A 56 -15.90 11.24 22.96
C LEU A 56 -15.67 11.22 21.44
N HIS A 57 -16.46 10.47 20.67
CA HIS A 57 -16.34 10.32 19.22
C HIS A 57 -14.90 9.99 18.75
N ALA A 58 -14.19 9.16 19.51
CA ALA A 58 -12.77 8.89 19.26
C ALA A 58 -12.54 8.21 17.90
N GLY A 59 -13.47 7.38 17.43
CA GLY A 59 -13.36 6.72 16.13
C GLY A 59 -13.51 7.71 14.96
N GLN A 60 -14.37 8.72 15.11
CA GLN A 60 -14.50 9.81 14.14
C GLN A 60 -13.26 10.71 14.13
N ALA A 61 -12.74 11.07 15.31
CA ALA A 61 -11.52 11.86 15.41
C ALA A 61 -10.34 11.15 14.76
N LEU A 62 -10.12 9.86 15.06
CA LEU A 62 -9.07 9.05 14.45
C LEU A 62 -9.21 8.97 12.93
N THR A 63 -10.44 8.78 12.42
CA THR A 63 -10.72 8.78 10.97
C THR A 63 -10.25 10.07 10.29
N LEU A 64 -10.47 11.21 10.93
CA LEU A 64 -10.07 12.52 10.41
C LEU A 64 -8.53 12.65 10.32
N PHE A 65 -7.81 12.15 11.33
CA PHE A 65 -6.35 12.06 11.29
C PHE A 65 -5.86 11.10 10.20
N THR A 66 -6.48 9.93 10.05
CA THR A 66 -6.12 8.97 9.00
C THR A 66 -6.33 9.56 7.61
N ILE A 67 -7.38 10.34 7.37
CA ILE A 67 -7.59 11.06 6.11
C ILE A 67 -6.46 12.07 5.86
N ALA A 68 -6.04 12.83 6.88
CA ALA A 68 -4.93 13.77 6.76
C ALA A 68 -3.60 13.06 6.46
N ILE A 69 -3.34 11.92 7.10
CA ILE A 69 -2.15 11.09 6.85
C ILE A 69 -2.19 10.51 5.43
N ALA A 70 -3.33 10.00 4.98
CA ALA A 70 -3.51 9.49 3.62
C ALA A 70 -3.27 10.59 2.57
N ALA A 71 -3.74 11.81 2.81
CA ALA A 71 -3.47 12.96 1.93
C ALA A 71 -1.96 13.29 1.86
N ALA A 72 -1.24 13.15 2.98
CA ALA A 72 0.21 13.33 2.98
C ALA A 72 0.93 12.18 2.26
N GLU A 73 0.50 10.94 2.49
CA GLU A 73 1.05 9.72 1.88
C GLU A 73 0.90 9.75 0.36
N ILE A 74 -0.29 10.05 -0.18
CA ILE A 74 -0.52 10.09 -1.63
C ILE A 74 0.34 11.15 -2.32
N GLY A 75 0.59 12.28 -1.65
CA GLY A 75 1.50 13.32 -2.15
C GLY A 75 2.94 12.81 -2.29
N ILE A 76 3.44 12.12 -1.25
CA ILE A 76 4.78 11.52 -1.25
C ILE A 76 4.86 10.36 -2.26
N GLY A 77 3.87 9.48 -2.28
CA GLY A 77 3.81 8.32 -3.17
C GLY A 77 3.82 8.73 -4.65
N LEU A 78 2.97 9.70 -5.03
CA LEU A 78 2.98 10.22 -6.40
C LEU A 78 4.28 10.94 -6.75
N ALA A 79 4.88 11.69 -5.83
CA ALA A 79 6.17 12.32 -6.09
C ALA A 79 7.27 11.29 -6.39
N ILE A 80 7.31 10.18 -5.64
CA ILE A 80 8.24 9.06 -5.88
C ILE A 80 7.94 8.41 -7.24
N VAL A 81 6.68 8.09 -7.52
CA VAL A 81 6.30 7.44 -8.79
C VAL A 81 6.65 8.31 -10.00
N LEU A 82 6.41 9.63 -9.93
CA LEU A 82 6.77 10.57 -10.99
C LEU A 82 8.28 10.69 -11.16
N MET A 83 9.04 10.71 -10.07
CA MET A 83 10.51 10.71 -10.13
C MET A 83 11.05 9.46 -10.81
N VAL A 84 10.55 8.28 -10.42
CA VAL A 84 10.91 7.00 -11.03
C VAL A 84 10.54 6.97 -12.51
N TYR A 85 9.33 7.41 -12.86
CA TYR A 85 8.86 7.47 -14.24
C TYR A 85 9.74 8.41 -15.08
N ARG A 86 10.15 9.55 -14.54
CA ARG A 86 11.04 10.50 -15.24
C ARG A 86 12.43 9.90 -15.51
N ASN A 87 12.95 9.07 -14.61
CA ASN A 87 14.27 8.47 -14.75
C ASN A 87 14.28 7.15 -15.55
N ARG A 88 13.19 6.37 -15.54
CA ARG A 88 13.13 5.03 -16.15
C ARG A 88 12.10 4.87 -17.27
N GLY A 89 11.25 5.88 -17.51
CA GLY A 89 10.20 5.84 -18.52
C GLY A 89 9.06 4.84 -18.23
N THR A 90 9.03 4.25 -17.04
CA THR A 90 8.02 3.26 -16.63
C THR A 90 7.69 3.36 -15.16
N SER A 91 6.43 3.06 -14.82
CA SER A 91 5.92 2.93 -13.44
C SER A 91 5.61 1.47 -13.09
N ASP A 92 6.13 0.52 -13.87
CA ASP A 92 6.01 -0.91 -13.59
C ASP A 92 6.95 -1.30 -12.43
N VAL A 93 6.35 -1.73 -11.33
CA VAL A 93 7.05 -2.06 -10.08
C VAL A 93 7.98 -3.26 -10.25
N ASP A 94 7.65 -4.23 -11.12
CA ASP A 94 8.47 -5.42 -11.34
C ASP A 94 9.81 -5.06 -12.03
N ARG A 95 9.81 -4.00 -12.84
CA ARG A 95 11.00 -3.51 -13.56
C ARG A 95 11.92 -2.65 -12.70
N LEU A 96 11.53 -2.38 -11.46
CA LEU A 96 12.36 -1.66 -10.49
C LEU A 96 13.31 -2.59 -9.72
N ARG A 97 13.30 -3.90 -9.99
CA ARG A 97 14.06 -4.93 -9.27
C ARG A 97 15.59 -4.89 -9.49
N ASP A 98 16.08 -4.14 -10.48
CA ASP A 98 17.52 -4.03 -10.81
C ASP A 98 18.39 -3.37 -9.72
N THR A 99 17.81 -2.81 -8.65
CA THR A 99 18.56 -2.34 -7.48
C THR A 99 18.86 -3.44 -6.46
N ALA A 100 18.33 -4.66 -6.64
CA ALA A 100 18.73 -5.81 -5.84
C ALA A 100 20.11 -6.27 -6.34
N GLU A 101 21.13 -6.19 -5.49
CA GLU A 101 22.52 -6.57 -5.80
C GLU A 101 22.56 -7.91 -6.57
N GLY A 102 23.18 -7.89 -7.75
CA GLY A 102 23.42 -9.09 -8.54
C GLY A 102 24.37 -10.02 -7.77
N HIS A 103 23.99 -11.29 -7.65
CA HIS A 103 24.93 -12.35 -7.29
C HIS A 103 26.05 -12.38 -8.33
N GLU A 104 27.28 -12.04 -7.94
CA GLU A 104 28.46 -12.41 -8.70
C GLU A 104 28.51 -13.95 -8.76
N PRO A 105 28.48 -14.59 -9.95
CA PRO A 105 28.70 -16.01 -10.03
C PRO A 105 30.16 -16.29 -9.63
N ALA A 106 30.35 -17.10 -8.58
CA ALA A 106 31.65 -17.51 -8.08
C ALA A 106 32.52 -18.05 -9.22
N GLN A 107 33.56 -17.29 -9.57
CA GLN A 107 34.51 -17.64 -10.61
C GLN A 107 35.41 -18.76 -10.07
N ASN A 108 35.07 -20.00 -10.40
CA ASN A 108 35.86 -21.18 -10.04
C ASN A 108 37.16 -21.16 -10.87
N ASN A 109 38.26 -20.71 -10.27
CA ASN A 109 39.56 -20.59 -10.93
C ASN A 109 40.34 -21.92 -10.88
N PRO A 110 40.59 -22.61 -12.01
CA PRO A 110 41.28 -23.91 -12.01
C PRO A 110 42.80 -23.85 -11.74
N SER A 111 43.37 -22.68 -11.45
CA SER A 111 44.83 -22.49 -11.41
C SER A 111 45.54 -22.99 -10.13
N GLU A 112 44.85 -23.58 -9.16
CA GLU A 112 45.46 -24.11 -7.93
C GLU A 112 45.86 -25.60 -8.01
N VAL A 113 45.61 -26.30 -9.13
CA VAL A 113 45.82 -27.77 -9.21
C VAL A 113 47.23 -28.19 -9.72
N THR A 114 48.11 -27.25 -10.05
CA THR A 114 49.45 -27.59 -10.62
C THR A 114 50.57 -26.77 -9.98
N ALA A 115 50.77 -26.96 -8.67
CA ALA A 115 52.00 -26.63 -7.96
C ALA A 115 52.71 -27.90 -7.49
#